data_AF-A0A3A8QDX6-F1
#
_entry.id   AF-A0A3A8QDX6-F1
#
_cell.length_a   1.000
_cell.length_b   1.000
_cell.length_c   1.000
_cell.angle_alpha   90.00
_cell.angle_beta   90.00
_cell.angle_gamma   90.00
#
_symmetry.space_group_name_H-M   'P 1'
#
loop_
_entity.id
_entity.type
_entity.pdbx_description
1 polymer ?
#
loop_
_entity_poly.entity_id
_entity_poly.type
_entity_poly.pdbx_seq_one_letter_code
_entity_poly.pdbx_strand_id
1 'polypeptide(L)'
;MTPTVLDAPLLGTEPPPPAVPPRPLRPFIPHGEPDTEAPLSAGTWAAHGGVTLLPLGAVWAATRVGGDTRLGATAAEAAAGTVLASLPGRFLFVHPSYPQGRWMELEVGAFGAAMVVTPPIAALGTWGMGEVAFNDSQDRGHAYLGALGGATVGMLLGLAAHEGLKHLAGSSERLDFVRRYLAFSLIGTGATVGYQWSRTPTPRP
;
A
#
# COMPACT_ATOMS: atom_id res chain seq x y z
N MET A 1 61.31 35.29 46.25
CA MET A 1 61.81 34.05 45.63
C MET A 1 60.99 33.81 44.39
N THR A 2 61.57 34.08 43.23
CA THR A 2 60.91 33.95 41.92
C THR A 2 61.45 32.68 41.29
N PRO A 3 60.66 31.61 41.15
CA PRO A 3 61.11 30.42 40.45
C PRO A 3 60.98 30.60 38.93
N THR A 4 62.00 30.06 38.29
CA THR A 4 62.47 30.19 36.91
C THR A 4 61.54 29.55 35.89
N VAL A 5 61.43 30.18 34.72
CA VAL A 5 60.82 29.62 33.50
C VAL A 5 61.64 28.40 33.07
N LEU A 6 61.02 27.22 33.05
CA LEU A 6 61.58 26.00 32.49
C LEU A 6 60.77 25.61 31.24
N ASP A 7 61.48 25.60 30.11
CA ASP A 7 61.28 24.83 28.89
C ASP A 7 59.90 24.17 28.65
N ALA A 8 59.16 24.73 27.69
CA ALA A 8 58.18 23.99 26.91
C ALA A 8 58.61 24.02 25.43
N PRO A 9 58.60 22.87 24.72
CA PRO A 9 59.16 22.76 23.38
C PRO A 9 58.34 23.57 22.37
N LEU A 10 59.03 24.25 21.46
CA LEU A 10 58.47 24.90 20.27
C LEU A 10 57.69 23.88 19.44
N LEU A 11 56.37 23.80 19.67
CA LEU A 11 55.46 23.11 18.76
C LEU A 11 55.44 23.89 17.45
N GLY A 12 55.89 23.20 16.40
CA GLY A 12 56.00 23.73 15.05
C GLY A 12 54.72 24.38 14.57
N THR A 13 54.90 25.44 13.81
CA THR A 13 53.88 26.12 13.01
C THR A 13 53.26 25.13 12.03
N GLU A 14 52.14 24.53 12.41
CA GLU A 14 51.26 23.83 11.48
C GLU A 14 50.61 24.89 10.57
N PRO A 15 50.70 24.79 9.24
CA PRO A 15 50.08 25.78 8.36
C PRO A 15 48.56 25.73 8.55
N PRO A 16 47.86 26.89 8.51
CA PRO A 16 46.42 26.90 8.65
C PRO A 16 45.78 25.99 7.59
N PRO A 17 44.73 25.22 7.93
CA PRO A 17 44.06 24.36 6.96
C PRO A 17 43.61 25.20 5.76
N PRO A 18 43.73 24.67 4.52
CA PRO A 18 43.39 25.42 3.33
C PRO A 18 41.94 25.88 3.41
N ALA A 19 41.72 27.17 3.18
CA ALA A 19 40.38 27.76 3.15
C ALA A 19 39.56 27.04 2.08
N VAL A 20 38.59 26.22 2.51
CA VAL A 20 37.64 25.58 1.61
C VAL A 20 36.82 26.70 0.97
N PRO A 21 36.86 26.88 -0.36
CA PRO A 21 36.05 27.92 -0.99
C PRO A 21 34.58 27.64 -0.68
N PRO A 22 33.78 28.67 -0.33
CA PRO A 22 32.37 28.47 -0.03
C PRO A 22 31.72 27.82 -1.25
N ARG A 23 31.29 26.57 -1.09
CA ARG A 23 30.55 25.86 -2.12
C ARG A 23 29.29 26.69 -2.38
N PRO A 24 29.03 27.16 -3.61
CA PRO A 24 27.76 27.81 -3.89
C PRO A 24 26.66 26.80 -3.57
N LEU A 25 25.95 27.05 -2.47
CA LEU A 25 24.76 26.28 -2.13
C LEU A 25 23.81 26.46 -3.31
N ARG A 26 23.44 25.35 -3.96
CA ARG A 26 22.32 25.40 -4.90
C ARG A 26 21.15 26.05 -4.15
N PRO A 27 20.43 27.00 -4.75
CA PRO A 27 19.24 27.55 -4.14
C PRO A 27 18.39 26.39 -3.65
N PHE A 28 18.13 26.35 -2.35
CA PHE A 28 17.06 25.52 -1.82
C PHE A 28 15.81 26.06 -2.50
N ILE A 29 15.38 25.39 -3.58
CA ILE A 29 14.04 25.58 -4.11
C ILE A 29 13.19 24.84 -3.09
N PRO A 30 12.44 25.54 -2.22
CA PRO A 30 11.39 24.85 -1.49
C PRO A 30 10.52 24.30 -2.62
N HIS A 31 10.45 22.99 -2.77
CA HIS A 31 9.25 22.42 -3.36
C HIS A 31 8.16 22.91 -2.42
N GLY A 32 7.50 24.02 -2.78
CA GLY A 32 6.38 24.53 -2.02
C GLY A 32 5.45 23.36 -1.78
N GLU A 33 4.88 23.30 -0.58
CA GLU A 33 3.81 22.35 -0.25
C GLU A 33 2.94 22.21 -1.51
N PRO A 34 2.79 21.00 -2.09
CA PRO A 34 2.05 20.83 -3.33
C PRO A 34 0.68 21.46 -3.13
N ASP A 35 0.31 22.42 -3.96
CA ASP A 35 -0.97 23.14 -3.85
C ASP A 35 -2.10 22.12 -3.89
N THR A 36 -2.62 21.77 -2.71
CA THR A 36 -3.59 20.69 -2.52
C THR A 36 -4.98 21.10 -3.00
N GLU A 37 -5.18 22.38 -3.29
CA GLU A 37 -6.41 22.97 -3.82
C GLU A 37 -6.33 23.23 -5.34
N ALA A 38 -5.17 23.00 -5.97
CA ALA A 38 -5.05 23.10 -7.42
C ALA A 38 -5.92 22.04 -8.13
N PRO A 39 -6.65 22.41 -9.19
CA PRO A 39 -7.49 21.47 -9.92
C PRO A 39 -6.65 20.35 -10.55
N LEU A 40 -7.07 19.10 -10.35
CA LEU A 40 -6.40 17.95 -10.96
C LEU A 40 -6.44 18.02 -12.48
N SER A 41 -5.36 17.58 -13.12
CA SER A 41 -5.31 17.47 -14.58
C SER A 41 -6.35 16.46 -15.09
N ALA A 42 -6.81 16.62 -16.34
CA ALA A 42 -7.71 15.66 -16.98
C ALA A 42 -7.10 14.25 -17.03
N GLY A 43 -5.79 14.13 -17.26
CA GLY A 43 -5.08 12.85 -17.23
C GLY A 43 -5.07 12.21 -15.84
N THR A 44 -4.93 13.02 -14.79
CA THR A 44 -5.00 12.56 -13.40
C THR A 44 -6.40 12.06 -13.06
N TRP A 45 -7.45 12.76 -13.50
CA TRP A 45 -8.83 12.31 -13.37
C TRP A 45 -9.08 10.99 -14.12
N ALA A 46 -8.61 10.89 -15.36
CA ALA A 46 -8.73 9.66 -16.15
C ALA A 46 -8.01 8.49 -15.48
N ALA A 47 -6.82 8.70 -14.90
CA ALA A 47 -6.09 7.68 -14.17
C ALA A 47 -6.85 7.22 -12.92
N HIS A 48 -7.36 8.15 -12.09
CA HIS A 48 -8.17 7.79 -10.93
C HIS A 48 -9.44 7.03 -11.36
N GLY A 49 -10.17 7.54 -12.36
CA GLY A 49 -11.36 6.89 -12.90
C GLY A 49 -11.08 5.47 -13.41
N GLY A 50 -10.04 5.29 -14.22
CA GLY A 50 -9.65 4.00 -14.78
C GLY A 50 -9.30 2.96 -13.71
N VAL A 51 -8.49 3.33 -12.71
CA VAL A 51 -8.15 2.41 -11.62
C VAL A 51 -9.39 2.11 -10.76
N THR A 52 -10.30 3.07 -10.58
CA THR A 52 -11.55 2.86 -9.82
C THR A 52 -12.50 1.86 -10.50
N LEU A 53 -12.38 1.66 -11.81
CA LEU A 53 -13.14 0.63 -12.53
C LEU A 53 -12.59 -0.78 -12.32
N LEU A 54 -11.34 -0.94 -11.88
CA LEU A 54 -10.71 -2.26 -11.72
C LEU A 54 -11.44 -3.16 -10.71
N PRO A 55 -11.82 -2.69 -9.50
CA PRO A 55 -12.62 -3.50 -8.59
C PRO A 55 -13.96 -3.93 -9.20
N LEU A 56 -14.65 -3.04 -9.93
CA LEU A 56 -15.93 -3.37 -10.58
C LEU A 56 -15.76 -4.45 -11.65
N GLY A 57 -14.72 -4.30 -12.49
CA GLY A 57 -14.36 -5.30 -13.49
C GLY A 57 -13.96 -6.64 -12.86
N ALA A 58 -13.28 -6.62 -11.72
CA ALA A 58 -12.89 -7.82 -11.00
C ALA A 58 -14.08 -8.56 -10.38
N VAL A 59 -15.04 -7.85 -9.78
CA VAL A 59 -16.31 -8.47 -9.31
C VAL A 59 -17.07 -9.10 -10.46
N TRP A 60 -17.19 -8.39 -11.60
CA TRP A 60 -17.83 -8.95 -12.78
C TRP A 60 -17.07 -10.17 -13.31
N ALA A 61 -15.74 -10.13 -13.40
CA ALA A 61 -14.94 -11.26 -13.85
C ALA A 61 -15.09 -12.47 -12.91
N ALA A 62 -15.15 -12.24 -11.60
CA ALA A 62 -15.35 -13.30 -10.61
C ALA A 62 -16.67 -14.07 -10.85
N THR A 63 -17.75 -13.39 -11.26
CA THR A 63 -19.01 -14.07 -11.66
C THR A 63 -18.86 -15.00 -12.88
N ARG A 64 -17.90 -14.70 -13.77
CA ARG A 64 -17.66 -15.50 -14.98
C ARG A 64 -16.75 -16.69 -14.72
N VAL A 65 -15.73 -16.50 -13.89
CA VAL A 65 -14.73 -17.52 -13.62
C VAL A 65 -15.30 -18.65 -12.76
N GLY A 66 -16.12 -18.33 -11.74
CA GLY A 66 -16.73 -19.33 -10.86
C GLY A 66 -18.06 -19.92 -11.34
N GLY A 67 -18.55 -19.50 -12.51
CA GLY A 67 -19.86 -19.91 -13.05
C GLY A 67 -21.07 -19.37 -12.29
N ASP A 68 -20.86 -18.54 -11.26
CA ASP A 68 -21.93 -17.94 -10.45
C ASP A 68 -22.37 -16.60 -11.02
N THR A 69 -23.58 -16.56 -11.56
CA THR A 69 -24.14 -15.34 -12.14
C THR A 69 -24.69 -14.35 -11.11
N ARG A 70 -24.65 -14.68 -9.81
CA ARG A 70 -25.19 -13.83 -8.73
C ARG A 70 -24.23 -12.69 -8.39
N LEU A 71 -24.23 -11.65 -9.22
CA LEU A 71 -23.40 -10.45 -9.04
C LEU A 71 -23.50 -9.85 -7.63
N GLY A 72 -24.69 -9.88 -7.01
CA GLY A 72 -24.88 -9.38 -5.65
C GLY A 72 -24.16 -10.19 -4.57
N ALA A 73 -24.11 -11.52 -4.71
CA ALA A 73 -23.39 -12.40 -3.78
C ALA A 73 -21.87 -12.17 -3.92
N THR A 74 -21.37 -12.14 -5.15
CA THR A 74 -19.96 -11.85 -5.44
C THR A 74 -19.53 -10.46 -4.97
N ALA A 75 -20.40 -9.45 -5.13
CA ALA A 75 -20.14 -8.12 -4.59
C ALA A 75 -20.10 -8.11 -3.06
N ALA A 76 -20.96 -8.89 -2.40
CA ALA A 76 -20.98 -9.02 -0.94
C ALA A 76 -19.72 -9.73 -0.40
N GLU A 77 -19.26 -10.78 -1.08
CA GLU A 77 -17.97 -11.43 -0.80
C GLU A 77 -16.81 -10.43 -0.89
N ALA A 78 -16.75 -9.65 -1.97
CA ALA A 78 -15.70 -8.66 -2.16
C ALA A 78 -15.76 -7.54 -1.13
N ALA A 79 -16.96 -7.08 -0.78
CA ALA A 79 -17.17 -6.09 0.27
C ALA A 79 -16.71 -6.62 1.64
N ALA A 80 -17.04 -7.87 1.98
CA ALA A 80 -16.60 -8.51 3.22
C ALA A 80 -15.07 -8.59 3.29
N GLY A 81 -14.43 -9.05 2.21
CA GLY A 81 -12.97 -9.08 2.09
C GLY A 81 -12.34 -7.69 2.22
N THR A 82 -12.92 -6.68 1.58
CA THR A 82 -12.47 -5.27 1.62
C THR A 82 -12.55 -4.69 3.03
N VAL A 83 -13.69 -4.87 3.71
CA VAL A 83 -13.91 -4.37 5.07
C VAL A 83 -12.92 -5.02 6.03
N LEU A 84 -12.76 -6.34 5.98
CA LEU A 84 -11.82 -7.04 6.83
C LEU A 84 -10.36 -6.68 6.52
N ALA A 85 -10.00 -6.52 5.24
CA ALA A 85 -8.68 -6.04 4.83
C ALA A 85 -8.34 -4.66 5.43
N SER A 86 -9.33 -3.76 5.55
CA SER A 86 -9.09 -2.40 6.03
C SER A 86 -8.59 -2.32 7.47
N LEU A 87 -8.90 -3.33 8.30
CA LEU A 87 -8.57 -3.35 9.72
C LEU A 87 -7.05 -3.49 9.98
N PRO A 88 -6.35 -4.51 9.47
CA PRO A 88 -4.89 -4.56 9.48
C PRO A 88 -4.27 -3.69 8.38
N GLY A 89 -4.94 -3.56 7.23
CA GLY A 89 -4.40 -2.91 6.05
C GLY A 89 -4.19 -1.41 6.19
N ARG A 90 -4.83 -0.74 7.16
CA ARG A 90 -4.52 0.67 7.48
C ARG A 90 -3.04 0.91 7.74
N PHE A 91 -2.31 -0.09 8.25
CA PHE A 91 -0.89 0.02 8.54
C PHE A 91 0.01 -0.13 7.29
N LEU A 92 -0.55 -0.56 6.15
CA LEU A 92 0.14 -0.58 4.86
C LEU A 92 0.41 0.84 4.31
N PHE A 93 -0.30 1.84 4.84
CA PHE A 93 -0.20 3.23 4.39
C PHE A 93 0.40 4.15 5.47
N VAL A 94 1.13 3.58 6.43
CA VAL A 94 1.91 4.37 7.40
C VAL A 94 2.96 5.17 6.63
N HIS A 95 3.08 6.45 6.96
CA HIS A 95 4.10 7.34 6.43
C HIS A 95 5.13 7.60 7.53
N PRO A 96 6.42 7.81 7.18
CA PRO A 96 7.45 8.07 8.18
C PRO A 96 7.11 9.33 8.97
N SER A 97 7.08 9.22 10.30
CA SER A 97 6.76 10.34 11.19
C SER A 97 7.84 11.43 11.25
N TYR A 98 9.05 11.14 10.74
CA TYR A 98 10.18 12.06 10.80
C TYR A 98 10.34 12.89 9.52
N PRO A 99 10.66 14.20 9.63
CA PRO A 99 10.85 15.11 8.48
C PRO A 99 11.95 14.67 7.50
N GLN A 100 12.88 13.82 7.95
CA GLN A 100 13.97 13.28 7.14
C GLN A 100 13.57 12.04 6.33
N GLY A 101 12.30 11.59 6.41
CA GLY A 101 11.80 10.41 5.71
C GLY A 101 12.28 9.08 6.30
N ARG A 102 12.90 9.10 7.48
CA ARG A 102 13.40 7.88 8.15
C ARG A 102 12.26 7.19 8.90
N TRP A 103 12.00 5.94 8.54
CA TRP A 103 11.02 5.09 9.22
C TRP A 103 11.54 4.65 10.59
N MET A 104 10.66 4.64 11.58
CA MET A 104 10.93 4.07 12.90
C MET A 104 10.81 2.54 12.85
N GLU A 105 11.56 1.80 13.67
CA GLU A 105 11.49 0.32 13.70
C GLU A 105 10.06 -0.19 13.93
N LEU A 106 9.27 0.50 14.75
CA LEU A 106 7.87 0.18 14.98
C LEU A 106 7.00 0.39 13.72
N GLU A 107 7.29 1.41 12.91
CA GLU A 107 6.55 1.66 11.65
C GLU A 107 6.88 0.59 10.62
N VAL A 108 8.16 0.19 10.52
CA VAL A 108 8.59 -0.92 9.66
C VAL A 108 7.96 -2.24 10.14
N GLY A 109 7.95 -2.47 11.44
CA GLY A 109 7.31 -3.64 12.05
C GLY A 109 5.80 -3.69 11.80
N ALA A 110 5.10 -2.56 11.95
CA ALA A 110 3.67 -2.46 11.70
C ALA A 110 3.33 -2.67 10.23
N PHE A 111 4.08 -2.05 9.31
CA PHE A 111 3.93 -2.26 7.87
C PHE A 111 4.19 -3.72 7.49
N GLY A 112 5.29 -4.30 7.98
CA GLY A 112 5.66 -5.70 7.74
C GLY A 112 4.60 -6.68 8.26
N ALA A 113 4.10 -6.46 9.48
CA ALA A 113 3.01 -7.25 10.04
C ALA A 113 1.73 -7.13 9.20
N ALA A 114 1.39 -5.92 8.74
CA ALA A 114 0.23 -5.70 7.89
C ALA A 114 0.35 -6.38 6.53
N MET A 115 1.53 -6.40 5.91
CA MET A 115 1.80 -7.13 4.66
C MET A 115 1.50 -8.63 4.80
N VAL A 116 1.78 -9.21 5.97
CA VAL A 116 1.55 -10.64 6.22
C VAL A 116 0.10 -10.93 6.62
N VAL A 117 -0.50 -10.09 7.45
CA VAL A 117 -1.81 -10.35 8.07
C VAL A 117 -2.98 -9.90 7.19
N THR A 118 -2.81 -8.87 6.37
CA THR A 118 -3.92 -8.32 5.57
C THR A 118 -4.51 -9.33 4.57
N PRO A 119 -3.71 -10.05 3.75
CA PRO A 119 -4.28 -11.00 2.79
C PRO A 119 -5.06 -12.16 3.43
N PRO A 120 -4.55 -12.84 4.49
CA PRO A 120 -5.33 -13.85 5.21
C PRO A 120 -6.65 -13.33 5.79
N ILE A 121 -6.65 -12.13 6.37
CA ILE A 121 -7.86 -11.54 6.96
C ILE A 121 -8.89 -11.19 5.87
N ALA A 122 -8.44 -10.66 4.73
CA ALA A 122 -9.30 -10.40 3.58
C ALA A 122 -9.88 -11.69 2.98
N ALA A 123 -9.05 -12.73 2.87
CA ALA A 123 -9.44 -14.04 2.40
C ALA A 123 -10.48 -14.67 3.32
N LEU A 124 -10.29 -14.60 4.65
CA LEU A 124 -11.28 -15.06 5.65
C LEU A 124 -12.62 -14.34 5.50
N GLY A 125 -12.62 -13.04 5.19
CA GLY A 125 -13.85 -12.29 4.95
C GLY A 125 -14.61 -12.76 3.71
N THR A 126 -13.88 -12.89 2.61
CA THR A 126 -14.43 -13.33 1.33
C THR A 126 -14.96 -14.76 1.42
N TRP A 127 -14.09 -15.68 1.84
CA TRP A 127 -14.40 -17.10 2.02
C TRP A 127 -15.50 -17.29 3.07
N GLY A 128 -15.42 -16.60 4.20
CA GLY A 128 -16.43 -16.69 5.26
C GLY A 128 -17.81 -16.26 4.78
N MET A 129 -17.90 -15.17 4.01
CA MET A 129 -19.16 -14.75 3.39
C MET A 129 -19.65 -15.80 2.39
N GLY A 130 -18.77 -16.29 1.50
CA GLY A 130 -19.10 -17.32 0.50
C GLY A 130 -19.61 -18.63 1.11
N GLU A 131 -18.95 -19.12 2.18
CA GLU A 131 -19.31 -20.38 2.82
C GLU A 131 -20.52 -20.27 3.75
N VAL A 132 -20.57 -19.23 4.59
CA VAL A 132 -21.61 -19.10 5.63
C VAL A 132 -22.92 -18.56 5.06
N ALA A 133 -22.85 -17.60 4.12
CA ALA A 133 -24.05 -16.99 3.56
C ALA A 133 -24.54 -17.71 2.30
N PHE A 134 -23.63 -18.33 1.52
CA PHE A 134 -23.98 -18.87 0.20
C PHE A 134 -23.67 -20.37 0.01
N ASN A 135 -22.95 -21.02 0.95
CA ASN A 135 -22.60 -22.46 1.00
C ASN A 135 -22.21 -23.07 -0.35
N ASP A 136 -21.18 -22.50 -0.97
CA ASP A 136 -20.97 -22.64 -2.41
C ASP A 136 -19.69 -23.39 -2.82
N SER A 137 -18.81 -23.77 -1.88
CA SER A 137 -17.58 -24.51 -2.22
C SER A 137 -17.70 -26.02 -1.99
N GLN A 138 -17.16 -26.80 -2.94
CA GLN A 138 -16.99 -28.24 -2.78
C GLN A 138 -15.72 -28.60 -2.00
N ASP A 139 -14.64 -27.81 -2.15
CA ASP A 139 -13.41 -27.91 -1.38
C ASP A 139 -13.11 -26.56 -0.69
N ARG A 140 -13.51 -26.49 0.59
CA ARG A 140 -13.36 -25.29 1.42
C ARG A 140 -11.90 -24.87 1.60
N GLY A 141 -10.98 -25.83 1.66
CA GLY A 141 -9.56 -25.55 1.85
C GLY A 141 -8.95 -24.94 0.61
N HIS A 142 -9.25 -25.50 -0.56
CA HIS A 142 -8.79 -24.95 -1.83
C HIS A 142 -9.39 -23.56 -2.11
N ALA A 143 -10.69 -23.38 -1.81
CA ALA A 143 -11.38 -22.11 -1.93
C ALA A 143 -10.75 -20.99 -1.09
N TYR A 144 -10.39 -21.29 0.16
CA TYR A 144 -9.68 -20.35 1.02
C TYR A 144 -8.28 -20.01 0.49
N LEU A 145 -7.52 -21.00 0.02
CA LEU A 145 -6.19 -20.77 -0.56
C LEU A 145 -6.24 -19.92 -1.82
N GLY A 146 -7.24 -20.12 -2.69
CA GLY A 146 -7.46 -19.25 -3.83
C GLY A 146 -7.82 -17.83 -3.39
N ALA A 147 -8.69 -17.68 -2.38
CA ALA A 147 -9.00 -16.38 -1.79
C ALA A 147 -7.75 -15.67 -1.23
N LEU A 148 -6.86 -16.41 -0.55
CA LEU A 148 -5.59 -15.90 -0.03
C LEU A 148 -4.64 -15.46 -1.16
N GLY A 149 -4.47 -16.29 -2.17
CA GLY A 149 -3.65 -15.97 -3.33
C GLY A 149 -4.17 -14.72 -4.05
N GLY A 150 -5.48 -14.65 -4.29
CA GLY A 150 -6.15 -13.51 -4.88
C GLY A 150 -6.02 -12.24 -4.05
N ALA A 151 -6.20 -12.32 -2.72
CA ALA A 151 -6.04 -11.20 -1.80
C ALA A 151 -4.60 -10.64 -1.84
N THR A 152 -3.61 -11.53 -1.95
CA THR A 152 -2.19 -11.15 -2.00
C THR A 152 -1.88 -10.38 -3.27
N VAL A 153 -2.34 -10.87 -4.43
CA VAL A 153 -2.20 -10.18 -5.72
C VAL A 153 -2.94 -8.83 -5.69
N GLY A 154 -4.17 -8.82 -5.16
CA GLY A 154 -4.97 -7.61 -4.98
C GLY A 154 -4.29 -6.56 -4.09
N MET A 155 -3.60 -6.99 -3.03
CA MET A 155 -2.82 -6.12 -2.15
C MET A 155 -1.66 -5.47 -2.87
N LEU A 156 -0.86 -6.24 -3.59
CA LEU A 156 0.28 -5.71 -4.36
C LEU A 156 -0.18 -4.70 -5.42
N LEU A 157 -1.27 -5.02 -6.12
CA LEU A 157 -1.87 -4.10 -7.09
C LEU A 157 -2.43 -2.84 -6.42
N GLY A 158 -3.06 -2.99 -5.25
CA GLY A 158 -3.58 -1.88 -4.46
C GLY A 158 -2.49 -0.93 -3.99
N LEU A 159 -1.36 -1.45 -3.53
CA LEU A 159 -0.19 -0.66 -3.15
C LEU A 159 0.42 0.09 -4.35
N ALA A 160 0.59 -0.61 -5.48
CA ALA A 160 1.08 -0.01 -6.70
C ALA A 160 0.14 1.09 -7.22
N ALA A 161 -1.17 0.86 -7.19
CA ALA A 161 -2.18 1.84 -7.55
C ALA A 161 -2.16 3.05 -6.62
N HIS A 162 -2.07 2.83 -5.30
CA HIS A 162 -2.01 3.90 -4.32
C HIS A 162 -0.80 4.80 -4.57
N GLU A 163 0.40 4.23 -4.71
CA GLU A 163 1.62 4.99 -4.92
C GLU A 163 1.66 5.67 -6.30
N GLY A 164 1.19 4.99 -7.35
CA GLY A 164 1.08 5.56 -8.69
C GLY A 164 0.12 6.77 -8.74
N LEU A 165 -1.05 6.66 -8.11
CA LEU A 165 -2.01 7.77 -8.03
C LEU A 165 -1.49 8.91 -7.15
N LYS A 166 -0.73 8.60 -6.10
CA LYS A 166 -0.05 9.59 -5.27
C LYS A 166 1.01 10.36 -6.04
N HIS A 167 1.77 9.70 -6.91
CA HIS A 167 2.73 10.36 -7.78
C HIS A 167 2.06 11.31 -8.80
N LEU A 168 0.85 10.98 -9.25
CA LEU A 168 0.11 11.76 -10.25
C LEU A 168 -0.68 12.96 -9.71
N ALA A 169 -1.06 12.93 -8.43
CA ALA A 169 -1.97 13.91 -7.82
C ALA A 169 -1.42 14.53 -6.52
N GLY A 170 -0.18 14.21 -6.14
CA GLY A 170 0.42 14.70 -4.91
C GLY A 170 -0.18 14.07 -3.64
N SER A 171 0.25 14.58 -2.47
CA SER A 171 -0.07 14.08 -1.14
C SER A 171 -1.38 14.61 -0.54
N SER A 172 -2.30 15.14 -1.36
CA SER A 172 -3.58 15.68 -0.87
C SER A 172 -4.33 14.66 0.01
N GLU A 173 -4.66 15.05 1.25
CA GLU A 173 -5.39 14.22 2.21
C GLU A 173 -6.78 13.83 1.70
N ARG A 174 -7.43 14.68 0.89
CA ARG A 174 -8.76 14.39 0.31
C ARG A 174 -8.72 13.16 -0.60
N LEU A 175 -7.62 12.95 -1.32
CA LEU A 175 -7.45 11.82 -2.22
C LEU A 175 -6.83 10.60 -1.54
N ASP A 176 -6.16 10.78 -0.40
CA ASP A 176 -5.58 9.68 0.35
C ASP A 176 -6.65 8.66 0.78
N PHE A 177 -7.80 9.14 1.29
CA PHE A 177 -8.92 8.27 1.63
C PHE A 177 -9.40 7.45 0.42
N VAL A 178 -9.56 8.09 -0.75
CA VAL A 178 -10.02 7.44 -1.98
C VAL A 178 -9.01 6.39 -2.45
N ARG A 179 -7.71 6.71 -2.44
CA ARG A 179 -6.66 5.78 -2.86
C ARG A 179 -6.55 4.58 -1.92
N ARG A 180 -6.68 4.79 -0.61
CA ARG A 180 -6.70 3.70 0.37
C ARG A 180 -7.92 2.82 0.20
N TYR A 181 -9.10 3.42 0.05
CA TYR A 181 -10.34 2.68 -0.21
C TYR A 181 -10.23 1.84 -1.49
N LEU A 182 -9.66 2.40 -2.55
CA LEU A 182 -9.41 1.70 -3.80
C LEU A 182 -8.44 0.53 -3.63
N ALA A 183 -7.35 0.73 -2.88
CA ALA A 183 -6.40 -0.34 -2.58
C ALA A 183 -7.04 -1.47 -1.77
N PHE A 184 -7.86 -1.16 -0.75
CA PHE A 184 -8.63 -2.17 -0.02
C PHE A 184 -9.64 -2.89 -0.92
N SER A 185 -10.30 -2.15 -1.81
CA SER A 185 -11.24 -2.74 -2.76
C SER A 185 -10.55 -3.74 -3.68
N LEU A 186 -9.34 -3.43 -4.15
CA LEU A 186 -8.53 -4.35 -4.96
C LEU A 186 -8.14 -5.62 -4.18
N ILE A 187 -7.85 -5.52 -2.88
CA ILE A 187 -7.60 -6.68 -2.02
C ILE A 187 -8.85 -7.57 -1.95
N GLY A 188 -10.01 -7.01 -1.62
CA GLY A 188 -11.25 -7.76 -1.49
C GLY A 188 -11.72 -8.38 -2.81
N THR A 189 -11.66 -7.63 -3.92
CA THR A 189 -12.03 -8.16 -5.23
C THR A 189 -11.03 -9.19 -5.74
N GLY A 190 -9.73 -9.02 -5.46
CA GLY A 190 -8.71 -10.02 -5.75
C GLY A 190 -8.99 -11.32 -5.01
N ALA A 191 -9.30 -11.24 -3.71
CA ALA A 191 -9.70 -12.38 -2.90
C ALA A 191 -10.93 -13.08 -3.49
N THR A 192 -11.92 -12.32 -3.95
CA THR A 192 -13.14 -12.85 -4.55
C THR A 192 -12.89 -13.57 -5.86
N VAL A 193 -12.09 -13.01 -6.76
CA VAL A 193 -11.68 -13.70 -7.99
C VAL A 193 -10.98 -15.01 -7.68
N GLY A 194 -10.04 -15.00 -6.72
CA GLY A 194 -9.32 -16.20 -6.30
C GLY A 194 -10.22 -17.26 -5.66
N TYR A 195 -11.18 -16.84 -4.82
CA TYR A 195 -12.20 -17.72 -4.23
C TYR A 195 -13.06 -18.37 -5.33
N GLN A 196 -13.59 -17.57 -6.25
CA GLN A 196 -14.45 -18.04 -7.34
C GLN A 196 -13.71 -18.99 -8.30
N TRP A 197 -12.42 -18.76 -8.53
CA TRP A 197 -11.59 -19.64 -9.37
C TRP A 197 -11.27 -21.00 -8.74
N SER A 198 -11.13 -21.04 -7.42
CA SER A 198 -10.68 -22.24 -6.70
C SER A 198 -11.83 -23.06 -6.10
N ARG A 199 -13.03 -22.50 -5.97
CA ARG A 199 -14.19 -23.21 -5.39
C ARG A 199 -14.82 -24.26 -6.31
N THR A 200 -14.55 -24.21 -7.63
CA THR A 200 -15.05 -25.19 -8.61
C THR A 200 -13.89 -26.01 -9.20
N PRO A 201 -14.01 -27.35 -9.33
CA PRO A 201 -12.95 -28.14 -9.93
C PRO A 201 -12.84 -27.81 -11.43
N THR A 202 -11.61 -27.72 -11.93
CA THR A 202 -11.35 -27.86 -13.36
C THR A 202 -11.92 -29.21 -13.82
N PRO A 203 -12.65 -29.28 -14.95
CA PRO A 203 -13.06 -30.56 -15.51
C PRO A 203 -11.79 -31.37 -15.77
N ARG A 204 -11.66 -32.54 -15.13
CA ARG A 204 -10.61 -33.48 -15.52
C ARG A 204 -10.96 -33.98 -16.94
N PRO A 205 -10.00 -34.02 -17.87
CA PRO A 205 -10.20 -34.60 -19.20
C PRO A 205 -10.51 -36.10 -19.12
#